data_AF-A0A1S3RV80-F1
#
_entry.id   AF-A0A1S3RV80-F1
#
_cell.length_a   1.000
_cell.length_b   1.000
_cell.length_c   1.000
_cell.angle_alpha   90.00
_cell.angle_beta   90.00
_cell.angle_gamma   90.00
#
_symmetry.space_group_name_H-M   'P 1'
#
loop_
_entity.id
_entity.type
_entity.pdbx_description
1 polymer ?
#
loop_
_entity_poly.entity_id
_entity_poly.type
_entity_poly.pdbx_seq_one_letter_code
_entity_poly.pdbx_strand_id
1 'polypeptide(L)'
;MLKMNWSEEAAASAQAWVDTCSMDHGPPSSRMLGDYEMGENLFMSSAFRNWTAVVTAWNSEVKDYSYPNGSINGKPIGHYTQVVWNSSYKVGCGVALCPGSVYFYGCQYYRAGNYKGVAPYKEGATCADCPNSCENKLCTNPCPYINKYSNCDAMKKQAGCTNPLVYAWCPALCLCTSQIS
;
A
#
# COMPACT_ATOMS: atom_id res chain seq x y z
N MET A 1 3.28 -5.96 10.33
CA MET A 1 2.11 -5.22 9.78
C MET A 1 2.08 -3.85 10.40
N LEU A 2 2.26 -2.78 9.62
CA LEU A 2 2.21 -1.43 10.17
C LEU A 2 0.77 -1.01 10.47
N LYS A 3 0.60 -0.19 11.51
CA LYS A 3 -0.63 0.54 11.79
C LYS A 3 -0.82 1.62 10.73
N MET A 4 -1.97 1.60 10.05
CA MET A 4 -2.34 2.68 9.14
C MET A 4 -2.83 3.92 9.89
N ASN A 5 -2.45 5.10 9.41
CA ASN A 5 -2.98 6.40 9.82
C ASN A 5 -3.49 7.19 8.60
N TRP A 6 -4.36 8.16 8.83
CA TRP A 6 -4.85 9.06 7.78
C TRP A 6 -3.75 10.02 7.30
N SER A 7 -3.74 10.34 6.01
CA SER A 7 -2.91 11.41 5.42
C SER A 7 -3.78 12.32 4.58
N GLU A 8 -3.79 13.61 4.94
CA GLU A 8 -4.53 14.63 4.21
C GLU A 8 -3.98 14.83 2.80
N GLU A 9 -2.67 14.68 2.61
CA GLU A 9 -2.05 14.79 1.29
C GLU A 9 -2.46 13.65 0.36
N ALA A 10 -2.49 12.41 0.87
CA ALA A 10 -3.00 11.27 0.12
C ALA A 10 -4.51 11.42 -0.17
N ALA A 11 -5.27 12.02 0.75
CA ALA A 11 -6.70 12.23 0.57
C ALA A 11 -7.00 13.29 -0.48
N ALA A 12 -6.25 14.40 -0.46
CA ALA A 12 -6.35 15.44 -1.48
C ALA A 12 -5.99 14.88 -2.87
N SER A 13 -4.94 14.07 -2.95
CA SER A 13 -4.54 13.38 -4.19
C SER A 13 -5.61 12.40 -4.69
N ALA A 14 -6.15 11.56 -3.80
CA ALA A 14 -7.21 10.62 -4.13
C ALA A 14 -8.51 11.32 -4.56
N GLN A 15 -8.90 12.40 -3.87
CA GLN A 15 -10.07 13.21 -4.23
C GLN A 15 -9.90 13.84 -5.61
N ALA A 16 -8.74 14.47 -5.87
CA ALA A 16 -8.44 15.04 -7.17
C ALA A 16 -8.51 14.00 -8.30
N TRP A 17 -8.13 12.75 -8.04
CA TRP A 17 -8.28 11.67 -9.03
C TRP A 17 -9.74 11.28 -9.27
N VAL A 18 -10.52 11.03 -8.22
CA VAL A 18 -11.92 10.61 -8.41
C VAL A 18 -12.80 11.70 -9.01
N ASP A 19 -12.46 12.98 -8.77
CA ASP A 19 -13.14 14.13 -9.39
C ASP A 19 -13.00 14.16 -10.92
N THR A 20 -12.00 13.47 -11.49
CA THR A 20 -11.87 13.32 -12.95
C THR A 20 -12.96 12.44 -13.56
N CYS A 21 -13.63 11.62 -12.76
CA CYS A 21 -14.63 10.65 -13.21
C CYS A 21 -14.15 9.74 -14.34
N SER A 22 -12.85 9.42 -14.36
CA SER A 22 -12.22 8.54 -15.35
C SER A 22 -12.69 7.08 -15.26
N MET A 23 -13.14 6.65 -14.06
CA MET A 23 -13.55 5.28 -13.76
C MET A 23 -12.44 4.23 -13.99
N ASP A 24 -11.19 4.66 -13.98
CA ASP A 24 -10.02 3.82 -14.22
C ASP A 24 -8.83 4.28 -13.35
N HIS A 25 -7.82 3.44 -13.25
CA HIS A 25 -6.54 3.82 -12.67
C HIS A 25 -5.83 4.84 -13.55
N GLY A 26 -5.20 5.81 -12.90
CA GLY A 26 -4.40 6.83 -13.59
C GLY A 26 -2.98 6.38 -13.93
N PRO A 27 -2.21 7.20 -14.66
CA PRO A 27 -0.77 7.01 -14.73
C PRO A 27 -0.14 7.16 -13.33
N PRO A 28 1.04 6.58 -13.05
CA PRO A 28 1.74 6.77 -11.77
C PRO A 28 1.84 8.22 -11.28
N SER A 29 1.98 9.17 -12.22
CA SER A 29 2.03 10.60 -11.92
C SER A 29 0.77 11.16 -11.26
N SER A 30 -0.38 10.47 -11.33
CA SER A 30 -1.63 10.89 -10.66
C SER A 30 -1.68 10.53 -9.17
N ARG A 31 -0.66 9.83 -8.65
CA ARG A 31 -0.63 9.33 -7.28
C ARG A 31 0.78 9.38 -6.69
N MET A 32 1.47 10.50 -6.89
CA MET A 32 2.79 10.76 -6.32
C MET A 32 2.68 11.55 -5.02
N LEU A 33 3.38 11.12 -3.97
CA LEU A 33 3.60 11.92 -2.78
C LEU A 33 5.11 12.13 -2.57
N GLY A 34 5.58 13.33 -2.94
CA GLY A 34 7.01 13.57 -3.12
C GLY A 34 7.56 12.70 -4.26
N ASP A 35 8.66 12.00 -4.01
CA ASP A 35 9.32 11.13 -4.99
C ASP A 35 8.75 9.69 -5.01
N TYR A 36 7.63 9.44 -4.33
CA TYR A 36 7.10 8.10 -4.14
C TYR A 36 5.74 7.89 -4.79
N GLU A 37 5.65 6.84 -5.59
CA GLU A 37 4.36 6.35 -6.09
C GLU A 37 3.56 5.70 -4.96
N MET A 38 2.32 6.13 -4.83
CA MET A 38 1.32 5.55 -3.93
C MET A 38 0.58 4.41 -4.63
N GLY A 39 0.07 3.45 -3.85
CA GLY A 39 -0.88 2.46 -4.33
C GLY A 39 -2.27 3.06 -4.48
N GLU A 40 -3.19 2.37 -5.15
CA GLU A 40 -4.56 2.84 -5.37
C GLU A 40 -5.55 1.68 -5.39
N ASN A 41 -6.66 1.85 -4.68
CA ASN A 41 -7.85 1.01 -4.82
C ASN A 41 -9.01 1.88 -5.30
N LEU A 42 -9.77 1.39 -6.28
CA LEU A 42 -10.93 2.07 -6.86
C LEU A 42 -12.19 1.24 -6.66
N PHE A 43 -13.34 1.92 -6.58
CA PHE A 43 -14.64 1.27 -6.49
C PHE A 43 -15.73 2.12 -7.12
N MET A 44 -16.69 1.49 -7.78
CA MET A 44 -17.81 2.15 -8.46
C MET A 44 -19.14 1.57 -7.99
N SER A 45 -20.15 2.42 -7.86
CA SER A 45 -21.50 2.00 -7.48
C SER A 45 -22.56 2.95 -8.04
N SER A 46 -23.70 2.42 -8.46
CA SER A 46 -24.87 3.22 -8.87
C SER A 46 -25.65 3.83 -7.71
N ALA A 47 -25.25 3.51 -6.47
CA ALA A 47 -25.83 4.04 -5.25
C ALA A 47 -24.72 4.39 -4.25
N PHE A 48 -24.99 5.38 -3.40
CA PHE A 48 -24.05 5.75 -2.35
C PHE A 48 -23.81 4.56 -1.40
N ARG A 49 -22.54 4.28 -1.14
CA ARG A 49 -22.04 3.30 -0.18
C ARG A 49 -21.24 4.03 0.90
N ASN A 50 -21.42 3.60 2.15
CA ASN A 50 -20.50 4.00 3.20
C ASN A 50 -19.12 3.35 3.00
N TRP A 51 -18.09 3.95 3.58
CA TRP A 51 -16.71 3.47 3.42
C TRP A 51 -16.49 2.05 3.96
N THR A 52 -17.23 1.64 5.00
CA THR A 52 -17.17 0.26 5.51
C THR A 52 -17.54 -0.75 4.42
N ALA A 53 -18.60 -0.49 3.65
CA ALA A 53 -19.02 -1.37 2.57
C ALA A 53 -17.98 -1.42 1.43
N VAL A 54 -17.37 -0.28 1.09
CA VAL A 54 -16.34 -0.19 0.04
C VAL A 54 -15.08 -0.98 0.44
N VAL A 55 -14.56 -0.75 1.64
CA VAL A 55 -13.38 -1.48 2.17
C VAL A 55 -13.69 -2.97 2.34
N THR A 56 -14.91 -3.33 2.75
CA THR A 56 -15.34 -4.73 2.83
C THR A 56 -15.36 -5.38 1.44
N ALA A 57 -15.79 -4.67 0.40
CA ALA A 57 -15.77 -5.18 -0.97
C ALA A 57 -14.33 -5.47 -1.44
N TRP A 58 -13.41 -4.53 -1.24
CA TRP A 58 -11.98 -4.74 -1.52
C TRP A 58 -11.39 -5.92 -0.74
N ASN A 59 -11.69 -6.00 0.56
CA ASN A 59 -11.19 -7.09 1.41
C ASN A 59 -11.79 -8.46 1.04
N SER A 60 -12.96 -8.49 0.41
CA SER A 60 -13.65 -9.75 0.06
C SER A 60 -12.90 -10.61 -0.96
N GLU A 61 -11.93 -10.02 -1.68
CA GLU A 61 -11.03 -10.77 -2.57
C GLU A 61 -10.15 -11.77 -1.82
N VAL A 62 -10.05 -11.69 -0.48
CA VAL A 62 -9.34 -12.68 0.35
C VAL A 62 -9.79 -14.12 0.09
N LYS A 63 -11.06 -14.32 -0.29
CA LYS A 63 -11.61 -15.65 -0.64
C LYS A 63 -10.93 -16.28 -1.85
N ASP A 64 -10.31 -15.46 -2.69
CA ASP A 64 -9.63 -15.84 -3.93
C ASP A 64 -8.08 -15.82 -3.76
N TYR A 65 -7.59 -15.56 -2.54
CA TYR A 65 -6.16 -15.47 -2.20
C TYR A 65 -5.68 -16.63 -1.33
N SER A 66 -4.48 -17.15 -1.63
CA SER A 66 -3.74 -18.07 -0.76
C SER A 66 -2.35 -17.51 -0.48
N TYR A 67 -2.01 -17.38 0.81
CA TYR A 67 -0.69 -16.95 1.23
C TYR A 67 0.35 -18.06 1.01
N PRO A 68 1.59 -17.76 0.56
CA PRO A 68 2.06 -16.51 -0.04
C PRO A 68 1.85 -16.49 -1.59
N ASN A 69 1.16 -17.49 -2.13
CA ASN A 69 1.15 -17.86 -3.54
C ASN A 69 0.33 -16.91 -4.45
N GLY A 70 -0.59 -16.11 -3.88
CA GLY A 70 -1.42 -15.19 -4.64
C GLY A 70 -2.80 -15.76 -5.00
N SER A 71 -3.28 -15.44 -6.20
CA SER A 71 -4.62 -15.81 -6.65
C SER A 71 -4.73 -17.32 -6.89
N ILE A 72 -5.74 -17.98 -6.31
CA ILE A 72 -5.94 -19.44 -6.44
C ILE A 72 -6.78 -19.85 -7.65
N ASN A 73 -7.43 -18.88 -8.30
CA ASN A 73 -8.40 -19.12 -9.37
C ASN A 73 -8.31 -18.09 -10.50
N GLY A 74 -7.23 -17.31 -10.54
CA GLY A 74 -7.00 -16.28 -11.56
C GLY A 74 -7.83 -15.01 -11.39
N LYS A 75 -8.66 -14.89 -10.33
CA LYS A 75 -9.40 -13.66 -10.05
C LYS A 75 -8.51 -12.57 -9.47
N PRO A 76 -8.91 -11.29 -9.62
CA PRO A 76 -8.25 -10.17 -8.97
C PRO A 76 -8.21 -10.33 -7.45
N ILE A 77 -7.04 -10.01 -6.88
CA ILE A 77 -6.75 -10.02 -5.44
C ILE A 77 -6.09 -8.71 -4.98
N GLY A 78 -5.87 -7.79 -5.92
CA GLY A 78 -5.03 -6.61 -5.73
C GLY A 78 -5.59 -5.63 -4.72
N HIS A 79 -6.91 -5.52 -4.61
CA HIS A 79 -7.53 -4.64 -3.64
C HIS A 79 -7.33 -5.18 -2.23
N TYR A 80 -7.54 -6.49 -2.02
CA TYR A 80 -7.27 -7.14 -0.75
C TYR A 80 -5.79 -7.02 -0.36
N THR A 81 -4.86 -7.39 -1.25
CA THR A 81 -3.44 -7.37 -0.92
C THR A 81 -2.94 -5.97 -0.62
N GLN A 82 -3.48 -4.92 -1.26
CA GLN A 82 -3.17 -3.53 -0.92
C GLN A 82 -3.71 -3.12 0.46
N VAL A 83 -4.93 -3.54 0.82
CA VAL A 83 -5.53 -3.29 2.15
C VAL A 83 -4.64 -3.88 3.26
N VAL A 84 -4.07 -5.05 3.04
CA VAL A 84 -3.20 -5.75 4.01
C VAL A 84 -1.71 -5.60 3.70
N TRP A 85 -1.30 -4.60 2.93
CA TRP A 85 0.10 -4.45 2.55
C TRP A 85 0.93 -3.87 3.71
N ASN A 86 1.94 -4.62 4.18
CA ASN A 86 2.57 -4.36 5.46
C ASN A 86 3.25 -2.99 5.57
N SER A 87 3.81 -2.51 4.46
CA SER A 87 4.55 -1.25 4.40
C SER A 87 3.64 -0.06 4.14
N SER A 88 2.37 -0.27 3.78
CA SER A 88 1.42 0.80 3.46
C SER A 88 0.82 1.34 4.75
N TYR A 89 1.41 2.38 5.33
CA TYR A 89 1.05 2.86 6.68
C TYR A 89 0.34 4.22 6.71
N LYS A 90 0.18 4.87 5.55
CA LYS A 90 -0.73 6.01 5.42
C LYS A 90 -1.72 5.77 4.30
N VAL A 91 -2.94 6.25 4.49
CA VAL A 91 -4.01 6.16 3.51
C VAL A 91 -4.77 7.48 3.46
N GLY A 92 -5.23 7.85 2.27
CA GLY A 92 -6.18 8.94 2.07
C GLY A 92 -7.15 8.57 0.97
N CYS A 93 -8.40 9.01 1.09
CA CYS A 93 -9.48 8.57 0.21
C CYS A 93 -10.37 9.72 -0.22
N GLY A 94 -11.01 9.57 -1.38
CA GLY A 94 -11.98 10.49 -1.94
C GLY A 94 -13.16 9.77 -2.57
N VAL A 95 -14.27 10.49 -2.72
CA VAL A 95 -15.45 10.02 -3.44
C VAL A 95 -16.05 11.15 -4.28
N ALA A 96 -16.45 10.84 -5.50
CA ALA A 96 -17.13 11.76 -6.41
C ALA A 96 -18.46 11.15 -6.90
N LEU A 97 -19.48 12.00 -7.08
CA LEU A 97 -20.66 11.65 -7.85
C LEU A 97 -20.44 12.10 -9.30
N CYS A 98 -20.28 11.13 -10.19
CA CYS A 98 -19.95 11.32 -11.59
C CYS A 98 -21.18 11.31 -12.50
N PRO A 99 -21.05 11.78 -13.76
CA PRO A 99 -22.11 11.72 -14.75
C PRO A 99 -22.73 10.31 -14.85
N GLY A 100 -24.05 10.25 -15.06
CA GLY A 100 -24.78 8.98 -15.07
C GLY A 100 -25.10 8.44 -13.67
N SER A 101 -24.98 9.26 -12.62
CA SER A 101 -25.29 8.91 -11.22
C SER A 101 -24.42 7.76 -10.68
N VAL A 102 -23.15 7.74 -11.08
CA VAL A 102 -22.16 6.76 -10.60
C VAL A 102 -21.35 7.38 -9.48
N TYR A 103 -21.30 6.73 -8.33
CA TYR A 103 -20.37 7.07 -7.25
C TYR A 103 -19.03 6.39 -7.51
N PHE A 104 -17.98 7.20 -7.64
CA PHE A 104 -16.61 6.75 -7.85
C PHE A 104 -15.79 7.00 -6.59
N TYR A 105 -15.24 5.93 -6.03
CA TYR A 105 -14.46 5.92 -4.79
C TYR A 105 -13.02 5.58 -5.11
N GLY A 106 -12.10 6.22 -4.41
CA GLY A 106 -10.67 5.96 -4.52
C GLY A 106 -9.98 6.11 -3.18
N CYS A 107 -9.09 5.17 -2.85
CA CYS A 107 -8.14 5.32 -1.74
C CYS A 107 -6.72 5.16 -2.29
N GLN A 108 -5.84 6.10 -1.93
CA GLN A 108 -4.42 6.03 -2.23
C GLN A 108 -3.62 5.69 -0.98
N TYR A 109 -2.62 4.82 -1.15
CA TYR A 109 -1.85 4.22 -0.06
C TYR A 109 -0.39 4.65 -0.16
N TYR A 110 0.12 5.36 0.85
CA TYR A 110 1.51 5.78 0.87
C TYR A 110 2.43 4.57 0.99
N ARG A 111 3.40 4.50 0.07
CA ARG A 111 4.12 3.29 -0.37
C ARG A 111 3.20 2.34 -1.12
N ALA A 112 3.34 2.33 -2.44
CA ALA A 112 2.66 1.33 -3.27
C ALA A 112 2.96 -0.09 -2.77
N GLY A 113 1.92 -0.90 -2.71
CA GLY A 113 2.02 -2.33 -2.49
C GLY A 113 2.02 -3.12 -3.80
N ASN A 114 1.61 -4.38 -3.71
CA ASN A 114 1.34 -5.26 -4.84
C ASN A 114 2.55 -5.48 -5.79
N TYR A 115 3.77 -5.45 -5.26
CA TYR A 115 4.96 -5.81 -6.03
C TYR A 115 4.89 -7.26 -6.49
N LYS A 116 5.13 -7.48 -7.78
CA LYS A 116 5.04 -8.81 -8.41
C LYS A 116 5.94 -9.83 -7.68
N GLY A 117 5.34 -10.94 -7.25
CA GLY A 117 6.05 -12.03 -6.56
C GLY A 117 6.41 -11.74 -5.10
N VAL A 118 5.92 -10.64 -4.52
CA VAL A 118 6.13 -10.27 -3.12
C VAL A 118 4.84 -10.49 -2.35
N ALA A 119 4.91 -11.22 -1.24
CA ALA A 119 3.77 -11.39 -0.34
C ALA A 119 3.43 -10.06 0.37
N PRO A 120 2.15 -9.78 0.66
CA PRO A 120 1.74 -8.49 1.24
C PRO A 120 2.32 -8.26 2.64
N TYR A 121 2.64 -9.32 3.37
CA TYR A 121 3.25 -9.26 4.69
C TYR A 121 4.10 -10.51 4.95
N LYS A 122 4.92 -10.46 5.99
CA LYS A 122 5.65 -11.61 6.50
C LYS A 122 4.80 -12.35 7.52
N GLU A 123 4.62 -13.65 7.33
CA GLU A 123 3.99 -14.54 8.30
C GLU A 123 4.88 -14.74 9.54
N GLY A 124 4.25 -14.78 10.71
CA GLY A 124 4.94 -14.98 11.99
C GLY A 124 4.09 -14.59 13.18
N ALA A 125 4.69 -14.66 14.38
CA ALA A 125 4.04 -14.18 15.59
C ALA A 125 3.74 -12.68 15.48
N THR A 126 2.58 -12.28 16.03
CA THR A 126 2.14 -10.89 16.02
C THR A 126 3.22 -9.98 16.61
N CYS A 127 3.56 -8.91 15.90
CA CYS A 127 4.57 -7.93 16.29
C CYS A 127 5.99 -8.48 16.58
N ALA A 128 6.33 -9.68 16.10
CA ALA A 128 7.66 -10.26 16.30
C ALA A 128 8.80 -9.36 15.78
N ASP A 129 8.57 -8.64 14.67
CA ASP A 129 9.53 -7.71 14.08
C ASP A 129 9.49 -6.30 14.71
N CYS A 130 8.59 -6.04 15.67
CA CYS A 130 8.41 -4.72 16.32
C CYS A 130 8.01 -4.85 17.81
N PRO A 131 8.73 -5.63 18.64
CA PRO A 131 8.30 -5.96 20.00
C PRO A 131 8.12 -4.74 20.90
N ASN A 132 8.91 -3.69 20.68
CA ASN A 132 8.88 -2.44 21.46
C ASN A 132 8.02 -1.34 20.81
N SER A 133 7.32 -1.65 19.71
CA SER A 133 6.53 -0.68 18.94
C SER A 133 5.29 -1.36 18.39
N CYS A 134 4.55 -2.03 19.28
CA CYS A 134 3.34 -2.76 18.97
C CYS A 134 2.15 -2.17 19.71
N GLU A 135 1.11 -1.79 18.98
CA GLU A 135 -0.16 -1.33 19.54
C GLU A 135 -1.29 -2.14 18.91
N ASN A 136 -2.12 -2.80 19.73
CA ASN A 136 -3.26 -3.59 19.25
C ASN A 136 -2.91 -4.53 18.08
N LYS A 137 -1.79 -5.25 18.20
CA LYS A 137 -1.27 -6.21 17.20
C LYS A 137 -0.69 -5.59 15.92
N LEU A 138 -0.49 -4.27 15.88
CA LEU A 138 0.08 -3.54 14.73
C LEU A 138 1.35 -2.80 15.12
N CYS A 139 2.34 -2.81 14.23
CA CYS A 139 3.60 -2.11 14.40
C CYS A 139 3.43 -0.59 14.22
N THR A 140 4.07 0.24 15.04
CA THR A 140 3.97 1.71 15.01
C THR A 140 5.27 2.42 14.66
N ASN A 141 6.28 1.66 14.21
CA ASN A 141 7.64 2.11 13.87
C ASN A 141 7.91 1.98 12.36
N PRO A 142 7.22 2.73 11.47
CA PRO A 142 7.53 2.73 10.05
C PRO A 142 8.93 3.30 9.80
N CYS A 143 9.66 2.71 8.87
CA CYS A 143 10.89 3.30 8.36
C CYS A 143 10.54 4.61 7.62
N PRO A 144 11.28 5.72 7.78
CA PRO A 144 11.01 6.93 7.00
C PRO A 144 11.57 6.84 5.57
N TYR A 145 12.53 5.95 5.31
CA TYR A 145 13.16 5.76 4.02
C TYR A 145 12.48 4.66 3.21
N ILE A 146 12.56 4.77 1.88
CA ILE A 146 12.03 3.78 0.93
C ILE A 146 13.17 3.34 0.01
N ASN A 147 13.24 2.05 -0.27
CA ASN A 147 14.20 1.51 -1.23
C ASN A 147 13.75 1.86 -2.66
N LYS A 148 14.69 2.28 -3.50
CA LYS A 148 14.43 2.60 -4.91
C LYS A 148 14.22 1.35 -5.76
N TYR A 149 14.77 0.21 -5.35
CA TYR A 149 14.70 -1.04 -6.09
C TYR A 149 14.21 -2.20 -5.23
N SER A 150 13.47 -3.12 -5.84
CA SER A 150 12.94 -4.31 -5.19
C SER A 150 14.02 -5.36 -4.86
N ASN A 151 15.16 -5.35 -5.55
CA ASN A 151 16.27 -6.28 -5.32
C ASN A 151 17.28 -5.79 -4.26
N CYS A 152 16.92 -4.77 -3.47
CA CYS A 152 17.79 -4.17 -2.47
C CYS A 152 18.35 -5.18 -1.45
N ASP A 153 17.60 -6.24 -1.11
CA ASP A 153 18.10 -7.32 -0.26
C ASP A 153 19.29 -8.07 -0.89
N ALA A 154 19.21 -8.36 -2.19
CA ALA A 154 20.30 -9.01 -2.91
C ALA A 154 21.52 -8.08 -3.01
N MET A 155 21.29 -6.80 -3.29
CA MET A 155 22.35 -5.79 -3.34
C MET A 155 23.09 -5.65 -2.01
N LYS A 156 22.35 -5.57 -0.90
CA LYS A 156 22.93 -5.51 0.45
C LYS A 156 23.72 -6.77 0.79
N LYS A 157 23.22 -7.96 0.43
CA LYS A 157 23.96 -9.22 0.65
C LYS A 157 25.27 -9.27 -0.14
N GLN A 158 25.29 -8.71 -1.35
CA GLN A 158 26.46 -8.76 -2.22
C GLN A 158 27.53 -7.73 -1.86
N ALA A 159 27.14 -6.48 -1.59
CA ALA A 159 28.09 -5.36 -1.46
C ALA A 159 28.04 -4.63 -0.11
N GLY A 160 27.07 -4.95 0.75
CA GLY A 160 26.88 -4.29 2.04
C GLY A 160 26.44 -2.83 1.93
N CYS A 161 26.14 -2.23 3.08
CA CYS A 161 25.71 -0.83 3.16
C CYS A 161 26.86 0.19 3.16
N THR A 162 28.10 -0.26 3.19
CA THR A 162 29.29 0.61 2.98
C THR A 162 29.50 0.93 1.51
N ASN A 163 28.89 0.17 0.59
CA ASN A 163 28.89 0.49 -0.82
C ASN A 163 28.02 1.74 -1.09
N PRO A 164 28.57 2.80 -1.71
CA PRO A 164 27.84 4.06 -1.91
C PRO A 164 26.55 3.93 -2.72
N LEU A 165 26.51 3.02 -3.70
CA LEU A 165 25.31 2.81 -4.53
C LEU A 165 24.23 2.08 -3.72
N VAL A 166 24.60 1.05 -2.97
CA VAL A 166 23.64 0.34 -2.10
C VAL A 166 23.08 1.28 -1.03
N TYR A 167 23.93 2.11 -0.43
CA TYR A 167 23.49 3.10 0.55
C TYR A 167 22.49 4.11 -0.05
N ALA A 168 22.77 4.62 -1.25
CA ALA A 168 21.92 5.60 -1.92
C ALA A 168 20.62 5.02 -2.49
N TRP A 169 20.63 3.76 -2.92
CA TRP A 169 19.48 3.11 -3.57
C TRP A 169 18.63 2.31 -2.62
N CYS A 170 19.19 1.82 -1.52
CA CYS A 170 18.54 0.98 -0.53
C CYS A 170 18.59 1.59 0.89
N PRO A 171 18.24 2.88 1.05
CA PRO A 171 18.39 3.57 2.33
C PRO A 171 17.52 2.94 3.43
N ALA A 172 16.36 2.36 3.09
CA ALA A 172 15.53 1.68 4.09
C ALA A 172 16.27 0.48 4.68
N LEU A 173 16.88 -0.38 3.86
CA LEU A 173 17.64 -1.53 4.36
C LEU A 173 18.94 -1.15 5.10
N CYS A 174 19.50 0.01 4.81
CA CYS A 174 20.77 0.45 5.38
C CYS A 174 20.63 1.33 6.64
N LEU A 175 19.53 2.08 6.74
CA LEU A 175 19.32 3.05 7.81
C LEU A 175 18.25 2.61 8.82
N CYS A 176 17.32 1.75 8.43
CA CYS A 176 16.27 1.26 9.31
C CYS A 176 16.64 -0.14 9.84
N THR A 177 17.21 -0.18 11.04
CA THR A 177 17.61 -1.42 11.71
C THR A 177 16.55 -1.96 12.65
N SER A 178 15.65 -1.11 13.13
CA SER A 178 14.58 -1.46 14.06
C SER A 178 13.18 -1.08 13.58
N GLN A 179 13.07 -0.36 12.46
CA GLN A 179 11.81 0.06 11.86
C GLN A 179 11.36 -0.90 10.77
N ILE A 180 10.05 -0.98 10.54
CA ILE A 180 9.46 -1.78 9.46
C ILE A 180 9.62 -1.03 8.12
N SER A 181 10.35 -1.63 7.18
CA SER A 181 10.60 -1.07 5.84
C SER A 181 9.73 -1.72 4.77
#